data_AF-A0A519KT99-F1
#
_entry.id   AF-A0A519KT99-F1
#
_cell.length_a   1.000
_cell.length_b   1.000
_cell.length_c   1.000
_cell.angle_alpha   90.00
_cell.angle_beta   90.00
_cell.angle_gamma   90.00
#
_symmetry.space_group_name_H-M   'P 1'
#
loop_
_entity.id
_entity.type
_entity.pdbx_description
1 polymer ?
#
loop_
_entity_poly.entity_id
_entity_poly.type
_entity_poly.pdbx_seq_one_letter_code
_entity_poly.pdbx_strand_id
1 'polypeptide(L)'
;MALGDGSIWKTLGIEPTDDAGAIRRAYAKRLRAVHPEDDPAGFKRLRLAYENAVEQVKSSQVRLLNDDIQPFGADTTSPEPAPPFSGDMSPFAGTLTIDQMLDQLALDEQREPELERRRQALGSSLRPGYSDQQRAAALEQIFQSDAMRSPRLFAETELWIAALLRSGSQETEVLVEPSIAFFFWDGGPGRYQSPQGRQALVRRDAVAIRSAIAAPSHKLHRAYLALRRPDENSRLYHFLPFGRRRQIAQLLEMAARNRELERMLDPDAVVQWRRKLSGPNYGQILFLALAVVPLMIAKLATWNYPADYDGNPFLAIWITTFLGASLLTGAGLLIIGQMKNRAGASDGWIDNLGDAAP
;
A
#
# COMPACT_ATOMS: atom_id res chain seq x y z
N MET A 1 37.40 -13.72 45.28
CA MET A 1 36.34 -13.97 46.27
C MET A 1 35.57 -12.68 46.42
N ALA A 2 34.28 -12.70 46.05
CA ALA A 2 33.42 -11.54 45.83
C ALA A 2 32.99 -10.87 47.13
N LEU A 3 33.28 -9.58 47.30
CA LEU A 3 32.74 -8.74 48.38
C LEU A 3 32.62 -7.29 47.88
N GLY A 4 31.45 -6.93 47.34
CA GLY A 4 31.16 -5.57 46.90
C GLY A 4 29.72 -5.31 46.44
N ASP A 5 28.96 -6.35 46.08
CA ASP A 5 27.64 -6.21 45.43
C ASP A 5 26.50 -5.82 46.38
N GLY A 6 26.80 -5.52 47.66
CA GLY A 6 25.80 -5.26 48.69
C GLY A 6 25.38 -3.81 48.88
N SER A 7 26.02 -2.81 48.23
CA SER A 7 25.71 -1.40 48.51
C SER A 7 24.80 -0.75 47.46
N ILE A 8 25.03 -1.01 46.16
CA ILE A 8 24.27 -0.42 45.05
C ILE A 8 22.83 -0.96 45.06
N TRP A 9 22.70 -2.28 45.03
CA TRP A 9 21.43 -3.00 44.99
C TRP A 9 20.61 -2.81 46.28
N LYS A 10 21.26 -2.73 47.44
CA LYS A 10 20.62 -2.39 48.73
C LYS A 10 20.12 -0.94 48.80
N THR A 11 20.81 -0.02 48.12
CA THR A 11 20.39 1.39 48.00
C THR A 11 19.22 1.57 47.01
N LEU A 12 19.08 0.67 46.04
CA LEU A 12 17.90 0.60 45.17
C LEU A 12 16.76 -0.26 45.76
N GLY A 13 17.08 -1.15 46.71
CA GLY A 13 16.11 -2.04 47.37
C GLY A 13 15.67 -3.23 46.53
N ILE A 14 16.53 -3.68 45.59
CA ILE A 14 16.29 -4.81 44.70
C ILE A 14 17.46 -5.80 44.76
N GLU A 15 17.22 -7.04 44.32
CA GLU A 15 18.27 -8.04 44.13
C GLU A 15 19.11 -7.70 42.88
N PRO A 16 20.40 -8.06 42.81
CA PRO A 16 21.23 -7.84 41.62
C PRO A 16 20.57 -8.39 40.36
N THR A 17 20.39 -7.57 39.33
CA THR A 17 19.68 -7.95 38.11
C THR A 17 20.25 -7.26 36.88
N ASP A 18 20.25 -7.96 35.75
CA ASP A 18 20.62 -7.42 34.45
C ASP A 18 19.44 -6.76 33.70
N ASP A 19 18.24 -6.74 34.30
CA ASP A 19 17.07 -6.07 33.72
C ASP A 19 17.07 -4.55 34.00
N ALA A 20 17.44 -3.78 32.98
CA ALA A 20 17.39 -2.32 33.00
C ALA A 20 15.98 -1.75 33.29
N GLY A 21 14.91 -2.52 33.05
CA GLY A 21 13.54 -2.17 33.42
C GLY A 21 13.26 -2.31 34.92
N ALA A 22 13.79 -3.35 35.57
CA ALA A 22 13.68 -3.54 37.02
C ALA A 22 14.44 -2.46 37.81
N ILE A 23 15.65 -2.10 37.36
CA ILE A 23 16.49 -1.05 37.97
C ILE A 23 15.77 0.31 37.95
N ARG A 24 15.17 0.68 36.81
CA ARG A 24 14.41 1.94 36.65
C ARG A 24 13.16 2.00 37.53
N ARG A 25 12.41 0.90 37.64
CA ARG A 25 11.21 0.81 38.49
C ARG A 25 11.57 0.94 39.99
N ALA A 26 12.66 0.33 40.42
CA ALA A 26 13.15 0.41 41.79
C ALA A 26 13.59 1.84 42.16
N TYR A 27 14.33 2.50 41.26
CA TYR A 27 14.72 3.90 41.40
C TYR A 27 13.49 4.81 41.52
N ALA A 28 12.50 4.68 40.63
CA ALA A 28 11.26 5.48 40.68
C ALA A 28 10.47 5.28 41.99
N LYS A 29 10.42 4.05 42.52
CA LYS A 29 9.75 3.76 43.79
C LYS A 29 10.45 4.41 44.98
N ARG A 30 11.80 4.43 45.00
CA ARG A 30 12.60 5.07 46.06
C ARG A 30 12.61 6.59 45.94
N LEU A 31 12.59 7.12 44.72
CA LEU A 31 12.51 8.55 44.44
C LEU A 31 11.22 9.18 44.98
N ARG A 32 10.09 8.45 44.88
CA ARG A 32 8.82 8.88 45.48
C ARG A 32 8.84 8.96 47.02
N ALA A 33 9.81 8.33 47.67
CA ALA A 33 9.96 8.33 49.13
C ALA A 33 11.05 9.30 49.63
N VAL A 34 11.91 9.81 48.74
CA VAL A 34 13.03 10.71 49.07
C VAL A 34 12.80 12.02 48.31
N HIS A 35 12.19 12.99 48.99
CA HIS A 35 12.02 14.33 48.44
C HIS A 35 13.36 15.09 48.49
N PRO A 36 13.82 15.69 47.38
CA PRO A 36 15.13 16.36 47.31
C PRO A 36 15.26 17.60 48.22
N GLU A 37 14.14 18.13 48.70
CA GLU A 37 14.08 19.24 49.67
C GLU A 37 14.44 18.79 51.11
N ASP A 38 14.21 17.52 51.46
CA ASP A 38 14.32 17.01 52.84
C ASP A 38 15.67 16.31 53.15
N ASP A 39 16.31 15.66 52.16
CA ASP A 39 17.64 15.03 52.31
C ASP A 39 18.48 15.04 51.01
N PRO A 40 19.26 16.12 50.77
CA PRO A 40 20.11 16.24 49.58
C PRO A 40 21.28 15.24 49.57
N ALA A 41 21.68 14.68 50.72
CA ALA A 41 22.75 13.68 50.79
C ALA A 41 22.22 12.28 50.44
N GLY A 42 21.01 11.94 50.87
CA GLY A 42 20.29 10.71 50.51
C GLY A 42 19.99 10.63 49.02
N PHE A 43 19.57 11.74 48.41
CA PHE A 43 19.32 11.82 46.96
C PHE A 43 20.58 11.55 46.12
N LYS A 44 21.71 12.16 46.49
CA LYS A 44 23.00 11.93 45.80
C LYS A 44 23.41 10.46 45.84
N ARG A 45 23.23 9.78 46.98
CA ARG A 45 23.54 8.35 47.14
C ARG A 45 22.63 7.47 46.28
N LEU A 46 21.34 7.79 46.21
CA LEU A 46 20.38 7.06 45.39
C LEU A 46 20.68 7.19 43.90
N ARG A 47 21.05 8.40 43.45
CA ARG A 47 21.44 8.68 42.07
C ARG A 47 22.74 7.96 41.68
N LEU A 48 23.77 8.03 42.53
CA LEU A 48 25.04 7.32 42.31
C LEU A 48 24.84 5.80 42.22
N ALA A 49 23.94 5.24 43.04
CA ALA A 49 23.61 3.81 42.98
C ALA A 49 22.91 3.45 41.65
N TYR A 50 21.98 4.28 41.17
CA TYR A 50 21.32 4.05 39.88
C TYR A 50 22.30 4.12 38.71
N GLU A 51 23.15 5.15 38.67
CA GLU A 51 24.13 5.34 37.59
C GLU A 51 25.10 4.14 37.52
N ASN A 52 25.62 3.70 38.67
CA ASN A 52 26.50 2.52 38.74
C ASN A 52 25.79 1.22 38.32
N ALA A 53 24.51 1.03 38.66
CA ALA A 53 23.74 -0.16 38.27
C ALA A 53 23.49 -0.20 36.76
N VAL A 54 23.18 0.93 36.14
CA VAL A 54 22.97 1.03 34.68
C VAL A 54 24.28 0.80 33.92
N GLU A 55 25.40 1.29 34.44
CA GLU A 55 26.72 1.08 33.84
C GLU A 55 27.16 -0.39 33.91
N GLN A 56 26.84 -1.10 35.00
CA GLN A 56 27.06 -2.54 35.11
C GLN A 56 26.25 -3.33 34.08
N VAL A 57 24.98 -2.99 33.85
CA VAL A 57 24.16 -3.65 32.81
C VAL A 57 24.64 -3.35 31.40
N LYS A 58 25.08 -2.11 31.13
CA LYS A 58 25.65 -1.76 29.81
C LYS A 58 26.96 -2.49 29.55
N SER A 59 27.84 -2.56 30.54
CA SER A 59 29.12 -3.27 30.40
C SER A 59 28.94 -4.79 30.33
N SER A 60 27.95 -5.37 31.02
CA SER A 60 27.60 -6.79 30.88
C SER A 60 26.98 -7.10 29.51
N GLN A 61 26.07 -6.26 29.01
CA GLN A 61 25.50 -6.41 27.66
C GLN A 61 26.55 -6.25 26.55
N VAL A 62 27.44 -5.27 26.65
CA VAL A 62 28.53 -5.08 25.68
C VAL A 62 29.51 -6.26 25.71
N ARG A 63 29.75 -6.86 26.88
CA ARG A 63 30.60 -8.05 27.01
C ARG A 63 29.97 -9.29 26.39
N LEU A 64 28.66 -9.48 26.57
CA LEU A 64 27.90 -10.59 25.98
C LEU A 64 27.77 -10.44 24.45
N LEU A 65 27.74 -9.22 23.91
CA LEU A 65 27.70 -8.95 22.47
C LEU A 65 29.08 -9.09 21.78
N ASN A 66 30.18 -8.95 22.52
CA ASN A 66 31.54 -9.06 21.97
C ASN A 66 32.07 -10.50 21.88
N ASP A 67 31.49 -11.47 22.60
CA ASP A 67 31.94 -12.86 22.56
C ASP A 67 31.48 -13.61 21.27
N ASP A 68 30.51 -13.07 20.52
CA ASP A 68 29.98 -13.66 19.28
C ASP A 68 30.60 -13.07 17.98
N ILE A 69 31.54 -12.11 18.09
CA ILE A 69 32.19 -11.50 16.93
C ILE A 69 33.60 -12.08 16.76
N GLN A 70 33.77 -13.06 15.86
CA GLN A 70 35.10 -13.36 15.32
C GLN A 70 35.65 -12.11 14.61
N PRO A 71 36.86 -11.63 14.94
CA PRO A 71 37.39 -10.41 14.36
C PRO A 71 37.69 -10.62 12.88
N PHE A 72 36.89 -9.99 12.02
CA PHE A 72 37.23 -9.81 10.61
C PHE A 72 38.42 -8.84 10.49
N GLY A 73 39.53 -9.36 9.95
CA GLY A 73 40.70 -8.66 9.40
C GLY A 73 40.92 -7.22 9.82
N ALA A 74 41.72 -7.02 10.87
CA ALA A 74 42.30 -5.72 11.20
C ALA A 74 43.49 -5.44 10.27
N ASP A 75 43.24 -4.83 9.12
CA ASP A 75 44.25 -3.95 8.50
C ASP A 75 44.36 -2.71 9.39
N THR A 76 45.34 -2.75 10.29
CA THR A 76 45.70 -1.63 11.16
C THR A 76 46.27 -0.50 10.31
N THR A 77 45.44 0.46 9.93
CA THR A 77 45.90 1.85 9.80
C THR A 77 45.36 2.61 11.00
N SER A 78 46.24 2.83 11.96
CA SER A 78 46.03 3.64 13.16
C SER A 78 45.44 5.00 12.78
N PRO A 79 44.22 5.38 13.23
CA PRO A 79 43.80 6.77 13.16
C PRO A 79 44.49 7.52 14.30
N GLU A 80 45.27 8.51 13.91
CA GLU A 80 45.83 9.59 14.71
C GLU A 80 44.85 10.07 15.81
N PRO A 81 45.29 10.28 17.07
CA PRO A 81 44.40 10.69 18.14
C PRO A 81 43.81 12.08 17.85
N ALA A 82 42.49 12.14 17.68
CA ALA A 82 41.76 13.39 17.56
C ALA A 82 42.03 14.30 18.77
N PRO A 83 42.13 15.63 18.57
CA PRO A 83 42.43 16.56 19.66
C PRO A 83 41.37 16.48 20.77
N PRO A 84 41.76 16.72 22.04
CA PRO A 84 40.84 16.68 23.16
C PRO A 84 39.74 17.73 22.95
N PHE A 85 38.49 17.27 22.97
CA PHE A 85 37.30 18.10 22.85
C PHE A 85 37.21 19.01 24.09
N SER A 86 37.89 20.16 24.07
CA SER A 86 37.78 21.24 25.06
C SER A 86 36.63 22.17 24.68
N GLY A 87 35.44 21.58 24.53
CA GLY A 87 34.18 22.29 24.46
C GLY A 87 33.49 22.21 25.82
N ASP A 88 33.27 23.36 26.44
CA ASP A 88 32.25 23.57 27.47
C ASP A 88 31.00 22.73 27.15
N MET A 89 30.80 21.65 27.92
CA MET A 89 29.59 20.84 27.91
C MET A 89 28.50 21.58 28.70
N SER A 90 28.15 22.78 28.25
CA SER A 90 26.84 23.35 28.54
C SER A 90 25.84 22.35 27.97
N PRO A 91 25.01 21.71 28.82
CA PRO A 91 24.09 20.72 28.33
C PRO A 91 23.20 21.41 27.31
N PHE A 92 23.22 20.87 26.08
CA PHE A 92 22.36 21.24 24.96
C PHE A 92 21.08 21.92 25.44
N ALA A 93 20.91 23.20 25.08
CA ALA A 93 19.76 24.04 25.44
C ALA A 93 18.41 23.56 24.82
N GLY A 94 18.30 22.28 24.47
CA GLY A 94 17.10 21.65 23.91
C GLY A 94 16.94 20.16 24.24
N THR A 95 17.80 19.58 25.08
CA THR A 95 17.61 18.18 25.52
C THR A 95 16.81 18.19 26.82
N LEU A 96 15.56 17.71 26.78
CA LEU A 96 14.73 17.50 27.97
C LEU A 96 15.57 16.80 29.04
N THR A 97 15.50 17.30 30.28
CA THR A 97 16.14 16.60 31.40
C THR A 97 15.46 15.24 31.59
N ILE A 98 16.15 14.27 32.20
CA ILE A 98 15.59 12.94 32.44
C ILE A 98 14.27 13.04 33.23
N ASP A 99 14.19 13.94 34.22
CA ASP A 99 12.96 14.17 34.99
C ASP A 99 11.82 14.68 34.11
N GLN A 100 12.09 15.63 33.21
CA GLN A 100 11.09 16.13 32.26
C GLN A 100 10.63 15.04 31.28
N MET A 101 11.54 14.16 30.82
CA MET A 101 11.18 13.02 29.98
C MET A 101 10.31 12.02 30.73
N LEU A 102 10.60 11.74 32.00
CA LEU A 102 9.82 10.84 32.83
C LEU A 102 8.42 11.39 33.12
N ASP A 103 8.29 12.69 33.38
CA ASP A 103 6.99 13.34 33.54
C ASP A 103 6.17 13.31 32.25
N GLN A 104 6.80 13.55 31.09
CA GLN A 104 6.14 13.41 29.79
C GLN A 104 5.66 11.97 29.53
N LEU A 105 6.49 10.97 29.83
CA LEU A 105 6.12 9.56 29.69
C LEU A 105 4.95 9.18 30.62
N ALA A 106 4.95 9.66 31.86
CA ALA A 106 3.85 9.41 32.80
C ALA A 106 2.54 10.05 32.34
N LEU A 107 2.60 11.25 31.76
CA LEU A 107 1.44 11.91 31.14
C LEU A 107 0.94 11.15 29.91
N ASP A 108 1.84 10.60 29.10
CA ASP A 108 1.49 9.82 27.92
C ASP A 108 0.83 8.49 28.31
N GLU A 109 1.35 7.79 29.32
CA GLU A 109 0.76 6.56 29.86
C GLU A 109 -0.69 6.78 30.33
N GLN A 110 -1.02 7.96 30.87
CA GLN A 110 -2.40 8.31 31.24
C GLN A 110 -3.31 8.57 30.04
N ARG A 111 -2.77 9.03 28.90
CA ARG A 111 -3.52 9.38 27.68
C ARG A 111 -3.75 8.20 26.76
N GLU A 112 -2.82 7.25 26.72
CA GLU A 112 -2.87 6.02 25.91
C GLU A 112 -4.21 5.27 25.99
N PRO A 113 -4.82 5.00 27.17
CA PRO A 113 -6.04 4.20 27.23
C PRO A 113 -7.26 4.90 26.61
N GLU A 114 -7.32 6.23 26.65
CA GLU A 114 -8.37 7.00 25.97
C GLU A 114 -8.15 6.98 24.46
N LEU A 115 -6.92 7.18 24.00
CA LEU A 115 -6.57 7.11 22.58
C LEU A 115 -6.89 5.73 22.00
N GLU A 116 -6.55 4.66 22.72
CA GLU A 116 -6.78 3.29 22.27
C GLU A 116 -8.28 2.96 22.17
N ARG A 117 -9.10 3.44 23.12
CA ARG A 117 -10.57 3.32 23.02
C ARG A 117 -11.11 3.99 21.76
N ARG A 118 -10.58 5.17 21.40
CA ARG A 118 -10.99 5.88 20.17
C ARG A 118 -10.50 5.18 18.91
N ARG A 119 -9.28 4.64 18.90
CA ARG A 119 -8.76 3.80 17.79
C ARG A 119 -9.64 2.58 17.56
N GLN A 120 -10.08 1.91 18.63
CA GLN A 120 -11.01 0.78 18.54
C GLN A 120 -12.39 1.19 18.01
N ALA A 121 -12.90 2.36 18.42
CA ALA A 121 -14.16 2.91 17.90
C ALA A 121 -14.06 3.24 16.39
N LEU A 122 -12.95 3.81 15.94
CA LEU A 122 -12.71 4.01 14.51
C LEU A 122 -12.64 2.65 13.79
N GLY A 123 -11.88 1.69 14.32
CA GLY A 123 -11.77 0.35 13.75
C GLY A 123 -13.12 -0.38 13.61
N SER A 124 -14.05 -0.21 14.56
CA SER A 124 -15.38 -0.80 14.47
C SER A 124 -16.27 -0.12 13.42
N SER A 125 -16.12 1.20 13.22
CA SER A 125 -16.83 1.97 12.20
C SER A 125 -16.40 1.66 10.76
N LEU A 126 -15.22 1.04 10.58
CA LEU A 126 -14.72 0.63 9.27
C LEU A 126 -15.34 -0.68 8.77
N ARG A 127 -16.23 -1.29 9.56
CA ARG A 127 -17.02 -2.44 9.11
C ARG A 127 -18.05 -2.01 8.05
N PRO A 128 -18.48 -2.92 7.17
CA PRO A 128 -19.59 -2.66 6.25
C PRO A 128 -20.85 -2.29 7.04
N GLY A 129 -21.57 -1.24 6.61
CA GLY A 129 -22.85 -0.81 7.21
C GLY A 129 -22.84 0.54 7.94
N TYR A 130 -21.66 1.12 8.22
CA TYR A 130 -21.55 2.48 8.75
C TYR A 130 -21.50 3.53 7.63
N SER A 131 -21.98 4.74 7.91
CA SER A 131 -21.94 5.85 6.95
C SER A 131 -20.56 6.52 6.91
N ASP A 132 -20.24 7.15 5.79
CA ASP A 132 -18.98 7.89 5.62
C ASP A 132 -18.86 9.05 6.64
N GLN A 133 -19.99 9.66 7.02
CA GLN A 133 -20.02 10.69 8.07
C GLN A 133 -19.65 10.13 9.45
N GLN A 134 -20.12 8.93 9.79
CA GLN A 134 -19.77 8.28 11.06
C GLN A 134 -18.28 7.93 11.13
N ARG A 135 -17.70 7.47 10.01
CA ARG A 135 -16.26 7.17 9.91
C ARG A 135 -15.41 8.42 10.06
N ALA A 136 -15.80 9.51 9.38
CA ALA A 136 -15.12 10.79 9.49
C ALA A 136 -15.20 11.34 10.93
N ALA A 137 -16.38 11.26 11.57
CA ALA A 137 -16.55 11.70 12.95
C ALA A 137 -15.71 10.89 13.96
N ALA A 138 -15.62 9.57 13.78
CA ALA A 138 -14.77 8.72 14.63
C ALA A 138 -13.28 9.07 14.49
N LEU A 139 -12.82 9.37 13.28
CA LEU A 139 -11.46 9.85 13.04
C LEU A 139 -11.22 11.23 13.68
N GLU A 140 -12.17 12.14 13.53
CA GLU A 140 -12.07 13.48 14.11
C GLU A 140 -11.98 13.43 15.65
N GLN A 141 -12.69 12.50 16.30
CA GLN A 141 -12.55 12.27 17.74
C GLN A 141 -11.13 11.86 18.14
N ILE A 142 -10.38 11.13 17.30
CA ILE A 142 -8.97 10.82 17.55
C ILE A 142 -8.14 12.10 17.44
N PHE A 143 -8.35 12.90 16.40
CA PHE A 143 -7.61 14.13 16.15
C PHE A 143 -7.81 15.20 17.24
N GLN A 144 -9.00 15.25 17.83
CA GLN A 144 -9.32 16.17 18.93
C GLN A 144 -8.86 15.66 20.31
N SER A 145 -8.31 14.45 20.41
CA SER A 145 -7.88 13.89 21.70
C SER A 145 -6.63 14.60 22.22
N ASP A 146 -6.53 14.74 23.55
CA ASP A 146 -5.34 15.32 24.20
C ASP A 146 -4.06 14.51 23.93
N ALA A 147 -4.19 13.24 23.55
CA ALA A 147 -3.08 12.39 23.14
C ALA A 147 -2.34 12.92 21.90
N MET A 148 -3.01 13.64 21.00
CA MET A 148 -2.37 14.24 19.82
C MET A 148 -1.41 15.39 20.16
N ARG A 149 -1.42 15.90 21.41
CA ARG A 149 -0.45 16.89 21.88
C ARG A 149 0.91 16.26 22.21
N SER A 150 0.98 14.94 22.42
CA SER A 150 2.24 14.24 22.63
C SER A 150 2.93 13.95 21.30
N PRO A 151 4.19 14.36 21.10
CA PRO A 151 4.94 14.06 19.88
C PRO A 151 5.05 12.56 19.60
N ARG A 152 5.19 11.74 20.66
CA ARG A 152 5.31 10.28 20.54
C ARG A 152 3.99 9.67 20.08
N LEU A 153 2.90 9.94 20.79
CA LEU A 153 1.58 9.38 20.46
C LEU A 153 1.07 9.90 19.11
N PHE A 154 1.42 11.13 18.75
CA PHE A 154 1.17 11.69 17.42
C PHE A 154 1.86 10.86 16.31
N ALA A 155 3.17 10.61 16.44
CA ALA A 155 3.91 9.82 15.46
C ALA A 155 3.43 8.36 15.36
N GLU A 156 3.10 7.75 16.51
CA GLU A 156 2.51 6.40 16.53
C GLU A 156 1.14 6.37 15.84
N THR A 157 0.33 7.42 16.03
CA THR A 157 -0.99 7.54 15.39
C THR A 157 -0.87 7.79 13.89
N GLU A 158 0.08 8.62 13.45
CA GLU A 158 0.41 8.83 12.04
C GLU A 158 0.74 7.49 11.36
N LEU A 159 1.64 6.71 11.97
CA LEU A 159 2.04 5.39 11.47
C LEU A 159 0.87 4.41 11.40
N TRP A 160 0.05 4.39 12.45
CA TRP A 160 -1.12 3.52 12.53
C TRP A 160 -2.17 3.86 11.46
N ILE A 161 -2.51 5.14 11.27
CA ILE A 161 -3.44 5.58 10.22
C ILE A 161 -2.85 5.29 8.84
N ALA A 162 -1.56 5.55 8.62
CA ALA A 162 -0.93 5.23 7.34
C ALA A 162 -0.97 3.72 7.03
N ALA A 163 -0.78 2.87 8.05
CA ALA A 163 -0.94 1.43 7.91
C ALA A 163 -2.39 1.03 7.62
N LEU A 164 -3.37 1.72 8.23
CA LEU A 164 -4.79 1.49 7.98
C LEU A 164 -5.17 1.83 6.53
N LEU A 165 -4.72 2.99 6.02
CA LEU A 165 -4.97 3.44 4.65
C LEU A 165 -4.33 2.53 3.59
N ARG A 166 -3.27 1.80 3.95
CA ARG A 166 -2.61 0.83 3.06
C ARG A 166 -3.50 -0.35 2.69
N SER A 167 -4.49 -0.70 3.53
CA SER A 167 -5.45 -1.77 3.22
C SER A 167 -6.22 -1.51 1.92
N GLY A 168 -6.45 -0.23 1.59
CA GLY A 168 -7.05 0.18 0.33
C GLY A 168 -8.52 -0.18 0.17
N SER A 169 -9.25 -0.42 1.26
CA SER A 169 -10.69 -0.68 1.24
C SER A 169 -11.50 0.59 0.97
N GLN A 170 -12.73 0.47 0.46
CA GLN A 170 -13.59 1.63 0.18
C GLN A 170 -13.90 2.42 1.47
N GLU A 171 -13.99 1.74 2.60
CA GLU A 171 -14.28 2.33 3.91
C GLU A 171 -13.17 3.25 4.41
N THR A 172 -11.92 2.95 4.03
CA THR A 172 -10.75 3.76 4.40
C THR A 172 -10.54 4.98 3.51
N GLU A 173 -11.21 5.08 2.36
CA GLU A 173 -11.03 6.18 1.41
C GLU A 173 -11.50 7.53 1.98
N VAL A 174 -12.58 7.51 2.77
CA VAL A 174 -13.12 8.69 3.44
C VAL A 174 -12.12 9.31 4.41
N LEU A 175 -11.22 8.48 4.95
CA LEU A 175 -10.23 8.89 5.94
C LEU A 175 -8.99 9.55 5.30
N VAL A 176 -8.79 9.39 3.99
CA VAL A 176 -7.57 9.85 3.30
C VAL A 176 -7.43 11.38 3.37
N GLU A 177 -8.46 12.11 2.96
CA GLU A 177 -8.41 13.57 2.88
C GLU A 177 -8.23 14.24 4.27
N PRO A 178 -9.03 13.86 5.30
CA PRO A 178 -8.83 14.42 6.64
C PRO A 178 -7.47 14.08 7.24
N SER A 179 -6.93 12.88 6.96
CA SER A 179 -5.61 12.48 7.46
C SER A 179 -4.49 13.28 6.79
N ILE A 180 -4.57 13.51 5.49
CA ILE A 180 -3.60 14.35 4.77
C ILE A 180 -3.58 15.76 5.35
N ALA A 181 -4.76 16.34 5.58
CA ALA A 181 -4.91 17.68 6.14
C ALA A 181 -4.36 17.79 7.57
N PHE A 182 -4.63 16.80 8.43
CA PHE A 182 -4.21 16.81 9.83
C PHE A 182 -2.70 16.59 10.00
N PHE A 183 -2.13 15.61 9.29
CA PHE A 183 -0.70 15.28 9.39
C PHE A 183 0.18 16.12 8.45
N PHE A 184 -0.41 17.01 7.65
CA PHE A 184 0.30 17.83 6.65
C PHE A 184 1.14 16.99 5.69
N TRP A 185 0.59 15.85 5.25
CA TRP A 185 1.26 14.91 4.37
C TRP A 185 1.49 15.43 2.95
N ASP A 186 0.75 16.47 2.56
CA ASP A 186 1.00 17.24 1.34
C ASP A 186 2.37 17.93 1.34
N GLY A 187 3.03 18.00 2.50
CA GLY A 187 4.38 18.51 2.63
C GLY A 187 4.44 20.01 2.38
N GLY A 188 3.48 20.76 2.95
CA GLY A 188 3.42 22.23 2.88
C GLY A 188 4.80 22.91 2.93
N PRO A 189 4.95 24.09 2.30
CA PRO A 189 6.23 24.61 1.84
C PRO A 189 7.34 24.50 2.89
N GLY A 190 8.37 23.71 2.58
CA GLY A 190 9.56 23.56 3.42
C GLY A 190 9.56 22.39 4.42
N ARG A 191 8.56 21.49 4.42
CA ARG A 191 8.54 20.30 5.29
C ARG A 191 9.06 19.03 4.60
N TYR A 192 9.70 18.16 5.38
CA TYR A 192 10.07 16.82 4.95
C TYR A 192 8.81 15.96 4.78
N GLN A 193 8.60 15.41 3.58
CA GLN A 193 7.48 14.49 3.33
C GLN A 193 7.78 13.13 3.96
N SER A 194 6.94 12.73 4.92
CA SER A 194 7.03 11.39 5.49
C SER A 194 6.76 10.32 4.41
N PRO A 195 7.47 9.17 4.44
CA PRO A 195 7.18 8.05 3.54
C PRO A 195 5.70 7.63 3.56
N GLN A 196 5.07 7.74 4.72
CA GLN A 196 3.67 7.48 5.01
C GLN A 196 2.77 8.46 4.25
N GLY A 197 3.07 9.76 4.32
CA GLY A 197 2.33 10.79 3.61
C GLY A 197 2.36 10.62 2.09
N ARG A 198 3.52 10.24 1.53
CA ARG A 198 3.62 9.94 0.08
C ARG A 198 2.66 8.82 -0.34
N GLN A 199 2.52 7.78 0.47
CA GLN A 199 1.59 6.69 0.18
C GLN A 199 0.13 7.17 0.17
N ALA A 200 -0.25 7.99 1.15
CA ALA A 200 -1.60 8.55 1.23
C ALA A 200 -1.92 9.50 0.07
N LEU A 201 -0.94 10.30 -0.40
CA LEU A 201 -1.10 11.15 -1.58
C LEU A 201 -1.32 10.34 -2.86
N VAL A 202 -0.50 9.30 -3.09
CA VAL A 202 -0.68 8.40 -4.26
C VAL A 202 -2.06 7.75 -4.22
N ARG A 203 -2.54 7.37 -3.03
CA ARG A 203 -3.88 6.81 -2.82
C ARG A 203 -4.96 7.83 -3.17
N ARG A 204 -4.88 9.06 -2.66
CA ARG A 204 -5.81 10.16 -2.98
C ARG A 204 -5.92 10.37 -4.48
N ASP A 205 -4.77 10.47 -5.15
CA ASP A 205 -4.71 10.71 -6.59
C ASP A 205 -5.33 9.53 -7.37
N ALA A 206 -5.08 8.28 -6.94
CA ALA A 206 -5.71 7.10 -7.54
C ALA A 206 -7.24 7.09 -7.37
N VAL A 207 -7.75 7.48 -6.19
CA VAL A 207 -9.20 7.59 -5.93
C VAL A 207 -9.82 8.68 -6.81
N ALA A 208 -9.16 9.83 -6.95
CA ALA A 208 -9.60 10.93 -7.81
C ALA A 208 -9.63 10.54 -9.29
N ILE A 209 -8.62 9.81 -9.76
CA ILE A 209 -8.59 9.28 -11.13
C ILE A 209 -9.75 8.30 -11.34
N ARG A 210 -9.98 7.39 -10.37
CA ARG A 210 -11.08 6.42 -10.46
C ARG A 210 -12.43 7.12 -10.51
N SER A 211 -12.69 8.10 -9.65
CA SER A 211 -13.96 8.84 -9.64
C SER A 211 -14.17 9.62 -10.94
N ALA A 212 -13.11 10.24 -11.48
CA ALA A 212 -13.16 10.94 -12.77
C ALA A 212 -13.50 9.99 -13.92
N ILE A 213 -12.90 8.79 -13.96
CA ILE A 213 -13.16 7.80 -15.01
C ILE A 213 -14.52 7.12 -14.84
N ALA A 214 -14.99 6.98 -13.61
CA ALA A 214 -16.31 6.42 -13.31
C ALA A 214 -17.44 7.32 -13.83
N ALA A 215 -17.22 8.63 -14.02
CA ALA A 215 -18.21 9.54 -14.56
C ALA A 215 -18.62 9.15 -16.01
N PRO A 216 -19.93 9.12 -16.35
CA PRO A 216 -20.41 8.73 -17.68
C PRO A 216 -19.89 9.61 -18.84
N SER A 217 -19.54 10.87 -18.54
CA SER A 217 -19.01 11.83 -19.51
C SER A 217 -17.54 11.59 -19.87
N HIS A 218 -16.82 10.75 -19.11
CA HIS A 218 -15.40 10.55 -19.31
C HIS A 218 -15.12 9.63 -20.51
N LYS A 219 -14.12 9.98 -21.33
CA LYS A 219 -13.74 9.22 -22.54
C LYS A 219 -13.41 7.75 -22.26
N LEU A 220 -12.87 7.46 -21.07
CA LEU A 220 -12.48 6.11 -20.63
C LEU A 220 -13.55 5.37 -19.83
N HIS A 221 -14.75 5.95 -19.65
CA HIS A 221 -15.82 5.34 -18.84
C HIS A 221 -16.19 3.92 -19.33
N ARG A 222 -16.33 3.75 -20.65
CA ARG A 222 -16.65 2.45 -21.26
C ARG A 222 -15.53 1.43 -21.07
N ALA A 223 -14.27 1.87 -21.08
CA ALA A 223 -13.11 1.01 -20.82
C ALA A 223 -13.06 0.59 -19.34
N TYR A 224 -13.36 1.52 -18.43
CA TYR A 224 -13.45 1.24 -17.00
C TYR A 224 -14.54 0.22 -16.66
N LEU A 225 -15.73 0.34 -17.26
CA LEU A 225 -16.78 -0.68 -17.10
C LEU A 225 -16.33 -2.06 -17.59
N ALA A 226 -15.57 -2.12 -18.69
CA ALA A 226 -15.06 -3.36 -19.24
C ALA A 226 -13.98 -4.02 -18.36
N LEU A 227 -13.28 -3.25 -17.52
CA LEU A 227 -12.27 -3.73 -16.56
C LEU A 227 -12.85 -4.00 -15.16
N ARG A 228 -14.16 -3.78 -14.95
CA ARG A 228 -14.83 -4.02 -13.66
C ARG A 228 -15.46 -5.41 -13.56
N ARG A 229 -15.61 -6.13 -14.67
CA ARG A 229 -16.16 -7.49 -14.70
C ARG A 229 -15.33 -8.37 -15.64
N PRO A 230 -14.93 -9.58 -15.21
CA PRO A 230 -14.34 -10.55 -16.11
C PRO A 230 -15.39 -10.94 -17.16
N ASP A 231 -15.06 -10.74 -18.43
CA ASP A 231 -15.93 -11.06 -19.55
C ASP A 231 -15.58 -12.47 -20.05
N GLU A 232 -16.25 -13.47 -19.48
CA GLU A 232 -16.10 -14.89 -19.82
C GLU A 232 -16.61 -15.22 -21.25
N ASN A 233 -17.55 -14.44 -21.80
CA ASN A 233 -18.36 -14.92 -22.93
C ASN A 233 -18.62 -13.95 -24.09
N SER A 234 -18.00 -12.76 -24.18
CA SER A 234 -18.23 -11.90 -25.37
C SER A 234 -17.57 -12.46 -26.63
N ARG A 235 -18.28 -13.36 -27.31
CA ARG A 235 -18.12 -13.68 -28.74
C ARG A 235 -18.11 -12.41 -29.62
N LEU A 236 -18.72 -11.33 -29.11
CA LEU A 236 -18.77 -10.00 -29.70
C LEU A 236 -17.45 -9.21 -29.61
N TYR A 237 -16.39 -9.74 -28.97
CA TYR A 237 -15.08 -9.07 -28.90
C TYR A 237 -14.47 -8.78 -30.28
N HIS A 238 -14.67 -9.68 -31.24
CA HIS A 238 -14.18 -9.51 -32.61
C HIS A 238 -14.86 -8.33 -33.33
N PHE A 239 -16.01 -7.88 -32.84
CA PHE A 239 -16.80 -6.78 -33.40
C PHE A 239 -16.65 -5.47 -32.60
N LEU A 240 -15.71 -5.39 -31.65
CA LEU A 240 -15.46 -4.15 -30.93
C LEU A 240 -14.96 -3.05 -31.89
N PRO A 241 -15.58 -1.85 -31.91
CA PRO A 241 -15.14 -0.75 -32.76
C PRO A 241 -13.72 -0.29 -32.39
N PHE A 242 -12.95 0.15 -33.40
CA PHE A 242 -11.53 0.54 -33.31
C PHE A 242 -11.17 1.41 -32.08
N GLY A 243 -12.07 2.28 -31.64
CA GLY A 243 -11.83 3.19 -30.51
C GLY A 243 -11.78 2.49 -29.15
N ARG A 244 -12.55 1.42 -28.92
CA ARG A 244 -12.72 0.84 -27.57
C ARG A 244 -11.47 0.09 -27.11
N ARG A 245 -10.79 -0.62 -28.01
CA ARG A 245 -9.54 -1.33 -27.70
C ARG A 245 -8.42 -0.35 -27.31
N ARG A 246 -8.30 0.78 -28.02
CA ARG A 246 -7.32 1.83 -27.69
C ARG A 246 -7.60 2.44 -26.31
N GLN A 247 -8.86 2.69 -25.98
CA GLN A 247 -9.25 3.20 -24.65
C GLN A 247 -8.90 2.23 -23.52
N ILE A 248 -9.12 0.93 -23.73
CA ILE A 248 -8.75 -0.11 -22.74
C ILE A 248 -7.23 -0.21 -22.60
N ALA A 249 -6.49 -0.20 -23.71
CA ALA A 249 -5.03 -0.19 -23.68
C ALA A 249 -4.48 1.04 -22.95
N GLN A 250 -5.02 2.23 -23.22
CA GLN A 250 -4.65 3.47 -22.54
C GLN A 250 -4.91 3.40 -21.02
N LEU A 251 -6.07 2.85 -20.61
CA LEU A 251 -6.42 2.69 -19.20
C LEU A 251 -5.49 1.68 -18.50
N LEU A 252 -5.14 0.58 -19.17
CA LEU A 252 -4.19 -0.41 -18.65
C LEU A 252 -2.76 0.13 -18.57
N GLU A 253 -2.34 0.96 -19.52
CA GLU A 253 -1.04 1.64 -19.47
C GLU A 253 -0.99 2.66 -18.30
N MET A 254 -2.09 3.38 -18.08
CA MET A 254 -2.22 4.27 -16.93
C MET A 254 -2.22 3.49 -15.60
N ALA A 255 -2.90 2.35 -15.54
CA ALA A 255 -2.87 1.45 -14.38
C ALA A 255 -1.47 0.86 -14.15
N ALA A 256 -0.73 0.50 -15.21
CA ALA A 256 0.64 0.00 -15.09
C ALA A 256 1.60 1.06 -14.51
N ARG A 257 1.35 2.35 -14.77
CA ARG A 257 2.10 3.46 -14.17
C ARG A 257 1.68 3.77 -12.72
N ASN A 258 0.44 3.45 -12.34
CA ASN A 258 -0.09 3.73 -11.01
C ASN A 258 -0.58 2.43 -10.35
N ARG A 259 0.29 1.83 -9.54
CA ARG A 259 0.04 0.55 -8.85
C ARG A 259 -1.20 0.60 -7.94
N GLU A 260 -1.55 1.73 -7.36
CA GLU A 260 -2.77 1.88 -6.56
C GLU A 260 -4.03 1.82 -7.42
N LEU A 261 -4.01 2.44 -8.61
CA LEU A 261 -5.12 2.36 -9.56
C LEU A 261 -5.34 0.94 -10.06
N GLU A 262 -4.26 0.18 -10.32
CA GLU A 262 -4.35 -1.22 -10.72
C GLU A 262 -4.99 -2.09 -9.64
N ARG A 263 -4.67 -1.86 -8.36
CA ARG A 263 -5.30 -2.57 -7.23
C ARG A 263 -6.80 -2.31 -7.08
N MET A 264 -7.29 -1.18 -7.58
CA MET A 264 -8.73 -0.84 -7.55
C MET A 264 -9.52 -1.50 -8.69
N LEU A 265 -8.85 -2.09 -9.67
CA LEU A 265 -9.46 -2.80 -10.79
C LEU A 265 -9.57 -4.29 -10.46
N ASP A 266 -10.47 -4.99 -11.15
CA ASP A 266 -10.62 -6.43 -11.00
C ASP A 266 -9.37 -7.14 -11.61
N PRO A 267 -8.64 -7.95 -10.82
CA PRO A 267 -7.37 -8.53 -11.25
C PRO A 267 -7.56 -9.51 -12.42
N ASP A 268 -8.64 -10.29 -12.40
CA ASP A 268 -8.93 -11.27 -13.44
C ASP A 268 -9.30 -10.57 -14.75
N ALA A 269 -10.10 -9.52 -14.68
CA ALA A 269 -10.42 -8.69 -15.84
C ALA A 269 -9.14 -8.07 -16.44
N VAL A 270 -8.24 -7.52 -15.61
CA VAL A 270 -6.97 -6.93 -16.06
C VAL A 270 -6.11 -7.97 -16.80
N VAL A 271 -5.92 -9.16 -16.22
CA VAL A 271 -5.13 -10.24 -16.85
C VAL A 271 -5.77 -10.69 -18.17
N GLN A 272 -7.09 -10.89 -18.18
CA GLN A 272 -7.82 -11.27 -19.38
C GLN A 272 -7.66 -10.24 -20.49
N TRP A 273 -7.80 -8.95 -20.18
CA TRP A 273 -7.66 -7.87 -21.15
C TRP A 273 -6.22 -7.70 -21.63
N ARG A 274 -5.21 -7.83 -20.76
CA ARG A 274 -3.79 -7.82 -21.18
C ARG A 274 -3.51 -8.95 -22.18
N ARG A 275 -3.99 -10.16 -21.92
CA ARG A 275 -3.90 -11.31 -22.85
C ARG A 275 -4.66 -11.08 -24.15
N LYS A 276 -5.86 -10.50 -24.08
CA LYS A 276 -6.67 -10.16 -25.27
C LYS A 276 -6.01 -9.07 -26.13
N LEU A 277 -5.27 -8.15 -25.52
CA LEU A 277 -4.55 -7.08 -26.20
C LEU A 277 -3.23 -7.53 -26.82
N SER A 278 -2.53 -8.50 -26.22
CA SER A 278 -1.25 -9.04 -26.72
C SER A 278 -1.43 -10.03 -27.87
N GLY A 279 -2.64 -10.59 -28.06
CA GLY A 279 -2.94 -11.46 -29.19
C GLY A 279 -2.89 -10.72 -30.54
N PRO A 280 -2.48 -11.42 -31.62
CA PRO A 280 -2.58 -10.89 -32.99
C PRO A 280 -3.98 -10.35 -33.30
N ASN A 281 -4.03 -9.26 -34.08
CA ASN A 281 -5.25 -8.49 -34.37
C ASN A 281 -6.25 -9.21 -35.30
N TYR A 282 -6.35 -10.54 -35.24
CA TYR A 282 -7.11 -11.36 -36.19
C TYR A 282 -8.56 -10.90 -36.33
N GLY A 283 -9.25 -10.48 -35.26
CA GLY A 283 -10.62 -9.95 -35.37
C GLY A 283 -10.72 -8.66 -36.20
N GLN A 284 -9.73 -7.77 -36.11
CA GLN A 284 -9.70 -6.52 -36.87
C GLN A 284 -9.28 -6.75 -38.32
N ILE A 285 -8.31 -7.64 -38.55
CA ILE A 285 -7.89 -8.05 -39.90
C ILE A 285 -9.03 -8.77 -40.60
N LEU A 286 -9.74 -9.65 -39.91
CA LEU A 286 -10.89 -10.37 -40.42
C LEU A 286 -12.06 -9.42 -40.73
N PHE A 287 -12.37 -8.47 -39.84
CA PHE A 287 -13.40 -7.46 -40.09
C PHE A 287 -13.06 -6.55 -41.29
N LEU A 288 -11.81 -6.06 -41.37
CA LEU A 288 -11.36 -5.28 -42.52
C LEU A 288 -11.35 -6.11 -43.80
N ALA A 289 -10.91 -7.37 -43.75
CA ALA A 289 -10.97 -8.27 -44.89
C ALA A 289 -12.41 -8.48 -45.34
N LEU A 290 -13.34 -8.72 -44.41
CA LEU A 290 -14.76 -8.91 -44.71
C LEU A 290 -15.42 -7.68 -45.34
N ALA A 291 -14.99 -6.47 -44.97
CA ALA A 291 -15.55 -5.24 -45.53
C ALA A 291 -14.87 -4.82 -46.85
N VAL A 292 -13.53 -4.89 -46.90
CA VAL A 292 -12.71 -4.33 -47.99
C VAL A 292 -12.55 -5.31 -49.14
N VAL A 293 -12.44 -6.61 -48.88
CA VAL A 293 -12.25 -7.62 -49.96
C VAL A 293 -13.47 -7.66 -50.89
N PRO A 294 -14.73 -7.69 -50.41
CA PRO A 294 -15.90 -7.60 -51.28
C PRO A 294 -15.96 -6.29 -52.08
N LEU A 295 -15.55 -5.18 -51.48
CA LEU A 295 -15.45 -3.87 -52.18
C LEU A 295 -14.44 -3.92 -53.32
N MET A 296 -13.27 -4.51 -53.08
CA MET A 296 -12.21 -4.68 -54.09
C MET A 296 -12.66 -5.63 -55.21
N ILE A 297 -13.31 -6.75 -54.88
CA ILE A 297 -13.83 -7.70 -55.86
C ILE A 297 -14.91 -7.05 -56.72
N ALA A 298 -15.86 -6.33 -56.10
CA ALA A 298 -16.90 -5.61 -56.83
C ALA A 298 -16.30 -4.57 -57.79
N LYS A 299 -15.34 -3.76 -57.32
CA LYS A 299 -14.66 -2.75 -58.15
C LYS A 299 -13.91 -3.38 -59.33
N LEU A 300 -13.22 -4.50 -59.11
CA LEU A 300 -12.49 -5.21 -60.15
C LEU A 300 -13.43 -5.84 -61.18
N ALA A 301 -14.53 -6.45 -60.72
CA ALA A 301 -15.53 -7.08 -61.57
C ALA A 301 -16.31 -6.07 -62.42
N THR A 302 -16.52 -4.85 -61.91
CA THR A 302 -17.16 -3.77 -62.67
C THR A 302 -16.21 -2.92 -63.49
N TRP A 303 -14.90 -3.16 -63.43
CA TRP A 303 -13.90 -2.34 -64.12
C TRP A 303 -14.13 -2.28 -65.63
N ASN A 304 -14.72 -3.33 -66.22
CA ASN A 304 -14.89 -3.47 -67.66
C ASN A 304 -16.36 -3.56 -68.09
N TYR A 305 -17.30 -3.07 -67.27
CA TYR A 305 -18.72 -3.10 -67.62
C TYR A 305 -19.07 -1.97 -68.62
N PRO A 306 -19.78 -2.27 -69.72
CA PRO A 306 -20.24 -1.26 -70.66
C PRO A 306 -21.20 -0.28 -69.96
N ALA A 307 -21.14 1.00 -70.34
CA ALA A 307 -21.84 2.11 -69.69
C ALA A 307 -23.36 2.10 -69.88
N ASP A 308 -23.85 1.17 -70.70
CA ASP A 308 -25.19 1.07 -71.26
C ASP A 308 -26.14 0.21 -70.38
N TYR A 309 -25.68 -0.18 -69.19
CA TYR A 309 -26.41 -1.04 -68.26
C TYR A 309 -27.20 -0.20 -67.24
N ASP A 310 -28.54 -0.28 -67.26
CA ASP A 310 -29.43 0.53 -66.39
C ASP A 310 -29.40 0.14 -64.90
N GLY A 311 -28.75 -0.98 -64.54
CA GLY A 311 -28.55 -1.40 -63.16
C GLY A 311 -27.28 -0.81 -62.52
N ASN A 312 -27.16 -0.86 -61.19
CA ASN A 312 -25.89 -0.60 -60.49
C ASN A 312 -25.16 -1.94 -60.24
N PRO A 313 -24.42 -2.50 -61.23
CA PRO A 313 -23.81 -3.84 -61.13
C PRO A 313 -22.79 -3.91 -59.99
N PHE A 314 -22.19 -2.78 -59.63
CA PHE A 314 -21.25 -2.68 -58.52
C PHE A 314 -21.93 -3.04 -57.19
N LEU A 315 -23.10 -2.47 -56.91
CA LEU A 315 -23.85 -2.74 -55.68
C LEU A 315 -24.30 -4.21 -55.61
N ALA A 316 -24.78 -4.78 -56.72
CA ALA A 316 -25.21 -6.18 -56.76
C ALA A 316 -24.05 -7.16 -56.50
N ILE A 317 -22.90 -6.93 -57.13
CA ILE A 317 -21.69 -7.76 -56.94
C ILE A 317 -21.12 -7.57 -55.54
N TRP A 318 -21.15 -6.35 -55.00
CA TRP A 318 -20.69 -6.08 -53.64
C TRP A 318 -21.55 -6.79 -52.59
N ILE A 319 -22.89 -6.69 -52.69
CA ILE A 319 -23.81 -7.31 -51.73
C ILE A 319 -23.65 -8.84 -51.72
N THR A 320 -23.57 -9.45 -52.90
CA THR A 320 -23.44 -10.92 -53.04
C THR A 320 -22.10 -11.44 -52.51
N THR A 321 -20.99 -10.77 -52.82
CA THR A 321 -19.67 -11.14 -52.28
C THR A 321 -19.55 -10.91 -50.77
N PHE A 322 -20.17 -9.83 -50.25
CA PHE A 322 -20.21 -9.56 -48.82
C PHE A 322 -21.02 -10.61 -48.06
N LEU A 323 -22.20 -11.01 -48.56
CA LEU A 323 -23.04 -12.07 -47.99
C LEU A 323 -22.32 -13.43 -47.99
N GLY A 324 -21.66 -13.80 -49.10
CA GLY A 324 -20.90 -15.05 -49.21
C GLY A 324 -19.71 -15.10 -48.24
N ALA A 325 -18.92 -14.03 -48.16
CA ALA A 325 -17.79 -13.94 -47.23
C ALA A 325 -18.24 -13.98 -45.76
N SER A 326 -19.38 -13.35 -45.45
CA SER A 326 -19.96 -13.34 -44.10
C SER A 326 -20.42 -14.73 -43.67
N LEU A 327 -21.05 -15.50 -44.57
CA LEU A 327 -21.46 -16.87 -44.33
C LEU A 327 -20.28 -17.81 -44.05
N LEU A 328 -19.22 -17.73 -44.87
CA LEU A 328 -18.01 -18.54 -44.70
C LEU A 328 -17.30 -18.23 -43.38
N THR A 329 -17.22 -16.94 -43.03
CA THR A 329 -16.59 -16.49 -41.78
C THR A 329 -17.41 -16.93 -40.56
N GLY A 330 -18.74 -16.83 -40.64
CA GLY A 330 -19.66 -17.33 -39.62
C GLY A 330 -19.51 -18.83 -39.39
N ALA A 331 -19.44 -19.63 -40.45
CA ALA A 331 -19.21 -21.07 -40.37
C ALA A 331 -17.85 -21.43 -39.76
N GLY A 332 -16.78 -20.73 -40.16
CA GLY A 332 -15.43 -20.92 -39.61
C GLY A 332 -15.36 -20.63 -38.11
N LEU A 333 -15.98 -19.54 -37.64
CA LEU A 333 -16.04 -19.20 -36.21
C LEU A 333 -16.85 -20.23 -35.40
N LEU A 334 -17.90 -20.80 -35.99
CA LEU A 334 -18.72 -21.83 -35.35
C LEU A 334 -17.94 -23.14 -35.18
N ILE A 335 -17.16 -23.54 -36.18
CA ILE A 335 -16.28 -24.72 -36.13
C ILE A 335 -15.19 -24.54 -35.07
N ILE A 336 -14.50 -23.39 -35.06
CA ILE A 336 -13.47 -23.08 -34.06
C ILE A 336 -14.09 -23.08 -32.65
N GLY A 337 -15.30 -22.53 -32.50
CA GLY A 337 -16.06 -22.56 -31.25
C GLY A 337 -16.38 -23.98 -30.78
N GLN A 338 -16.78 -24.88 -31.69
CA GLN A 338 -17.03 -26.27 -31.34
C GLN A 338 -15.76 -27.04 -30.99
N MET A 339 -14.64 -26.78 -31.67
CA MET A 339 -13.36 -27.42 -31.36
C MET A 339 -12.86 -27.01 -29.97
N LYS A 340 -12.98 -25.73 -29.61
CA LYS A 340 -12.57 -25.25 -28.28
C LYS A 340 -13.44 -25.80 -27.15
N ASN A 341 -14.76 -25.96 -27.38
CA ASN A 341 -15.65 -26.62 -26.43
C ASN A 341 -15.32 -28.11 -26.25
N ARG A 342 -14.93 -28.81 -27.32
CA ARG A 342 -14.50 -30.22 -27.22
C ARG A 342 -13.17 -30.37 -26.48
N ALA A 343 -12.22 -29.44 -26.65
CA ALA A 343 -10.96 -29.44 -25.92
C ALA A 343 -11.15 -29.15 -24.41
N GLY A 344 -12.04 -28.22 -24.05
CA GLY A 344 -12.38 -28.00 -22.64
C GLY A 344 -13.10 -29.18 -21.98
N ALA A 345 -13.87 -29.95 -22.76
CA ALA A 345 -14.52 -31.17 -22.29
C ALA A 345 -13.55 -32.36 -22.13
N SER A 346 -12.43 -32.39 -22.87
CA SER A 346 -11.38 -33.40 -22.68
C SER A 346 -10.48 -33.10 -21.48
N ASP A 347 -10.18 -31.82 -21.21
CA ASP A 347 -9.36 -31.43 -20.04
C ASP A 347 -10.10 -31.74 -18.72
N GLY A 348 -11.42 -31.53 -18.66
CA GLY A 348 -12.24 -31.92 -17.50
C GLY A 348 -12.37 -33.44 -17.28
N TRP A 349 -12.05 -34.26 -18.29
CA TRP A 349 -11.99 -35.72 -18.14
C TRP A 349 -10.64 -36.19 -17.57
N ILE A 350 -9.57 -35.41 -17.80
CA ILE A 350 -8.21 -35.70 -17.30
C ILE A 350 -8.10 -35.35 -15.81
N ASP A 351 -8.69 -34.25 -15.35
CA ASP A 351 -8.70 -33.91 -13.91
C ASP A 351 -9.52 -34.91 -13.08
N ASN A 352 -10.59 -35.47 -13.64
CA ASN A 352 -11.45 -36.44 -12.95
C ASN A 352 -10.86 -37.86 -12.87
N LEU A 353 -9.76 -38.12 -13.58
CA LEU A 353 -8.99 -39.37 -13.48
C LEU A 353 -7.91 -39.32 -12.38
N GLY A 354 -7.57 -38.14 -11.87
CA GLY A 354 -6.61 -37.95 -10.78
C GLY A 354 -7.17 -38.32 -9.40
N ASP A 355 -8.47 -38.15 -9.19
CA ASP A 355 -9.17 -38.42 -7.92
C ASP A 355 -9.72 -39.86 -7.80
N ALA A 356 -9.56 -40.69 -8.84
CA ALA A 356 -10.12 -42.05 -8.91
C ALA A 356 -9.04 -43.15 -9.04
N ALA A 357 -7.83 -42.91 -8.54
CA ALA A 357 -6.86 -43.97 -8.29
C ALA A 357 -6.82 -44.29 -6.79
N PRO A 358 -7.08 -45.56 -6.37
CA PRO A 358 -7.14 -45.95 -4.96
C PRO A 358 -5.79 -45.91 -4.24
#